data_AF-A0A2V9P0I3-F1
#
_entry.id   AF-A0A2V9P0I3-F1
#
_cell.length_a   1.000
_cell.length_b   1.000
_cell.length_c   1.000
_cell.angle_alpha   90.00
_cell.angle_beta   90.00
_cell.angle_gamma   90.00
#
_symmetry.space_group_name_H-M   'P 1'
#
loop_
_entity.id
_entity.type
_entity.pdbx_description
1 polymer ?
#
loop_
_entity_poly.entity_id
_entity_poly.type
_entity_poly.pdbx_seq_one_letter_code
_entity_poly.pdbx_strand_id
1 'polypeptide(L)' 'MNVEYTGRHYEVTTSIRKEVETGLTKIRKILGDKFETKVILAVEKHRHKAEITINPPKGPLVG' A
#
# COMPACT_ATOMS: atom_id res chain seq x y z
N MET A 1 -6.86 -4.74 9.18
CA MET A 1 -5.83 -4.15 8.31
C MET A 1 -5.75 -2.65 8.58
N ASN A 2 -4.61 -2.18 9.08
CA ASN A 2 -4.34 -0.75 9.20
C ASN A 2 -3.49 -0.33 7.99
N VAL A 3 -3.90 0.73 7.28
CA VAL A 3 -3.22 1.20 6.06
C VAL A 3 -2.82 2.65 6.22
N GLU A 4 -1.51 2.89 6.21
CA GLU A 4 -0.92 4.22 6.22
C GLU A 4 -0.58 4.64 4.79
N TYR A 5 -1.02 5.83 4.39
CA TYR A 5 -0.78 6.39 3.06
C TYR A 5 0.12 7.62 3.16
N THR A 6 1.20 7.61 2.39
CA THR A 6 2.14 8.72 2.29
C THR A 6 2.32 9.13 0.84
N GLY A 7 2.03 10.39 0.53
CA GLY A 7 2.30 10.99 -0.78
C GLY A 7 3.64 11.74 -0.74
N ARG A 8 4.55 11.45 -1.68
CA ARG A 8 5.81 12.18 -1.88
C ARG A 8 5.76 12.94 -3.19
N HIS A 9 5.68 14.27 -3.11
CA HIS A 9 5.42 15.13 -4.28
C HIS A 9 4.20 14.68 -5.09
N TYR A 10 3.21 14.10 -4.40
CA TYR A 10 2.00 13.53 -4.97
C TYR A 10 0.85 13.65 -3.99
N GLU A 11 -0.32 14.03 -4.49
CA GLU A 11 -1.55 14.08 -3.70
C GLU A 11 -2.29 12.73 -3.80
N VAL A 12 -2.49 12.09 -2.64
CA VAL A 12 -3.19 10.80 -2.59
C VAL A 12 -4.71 11.02 -2.65
N THR A 13 -5.23 11.05 -3.88
CA THR A 13 -6.66 11.21 -4.16
C THR A 13 -7.49 10.02 -3.68
N THR A 14 -8.80 10.24 -3.52
CA THR A 14 -9.75 9.20 -3.08
C THR A 14 -9.90 8.05 -4.09
N SER A 15 -9.76 8.31 -5.39
CA SER A 15 -9.79 7.26 -6.42
C SER A 15 -8.60 6.31 -6.27
N ILE A 16 -7.40 6.84 -6.07
CA ILE A 16 -6.19 6.05 -5.89
C ILE A 16 -6.25 5.23 -4.60
N ARG A 17 -6.78 5.80 -3.50
CA ARG A 17 -7.02 5.04 -2.26
C ARG A 17 -7.90 3.82 -2.51
N LYS A 18 -9.02 4.00 -3.22
CA LYS A 18 -9.93 2.89 -3.55
C LYS A 18 -9.26 1.81 -4.41
N GLU A 19 -8.41 2.22 -5.34
CA GLU A 19 -7.66 1.28 -6.18
C GLU A 19 -6.69 0.44 -5.34
N VAL A 20 -5.92 1.08 -4.45
CA VAL A 20 -5.02 0.39 -3.53
C VAL A 20 -5.78 -0.54 -2.59
N GLU A 21 -6.89 -0.09 -1.99
CA GLU A 21 -7.75 -0.92 -1.13
C GLU A 21 -8.31 -2.15 -1.84
N THR A 22 -8.67 -2.01 -3.12
CA THR A 22 -9.14 -3.12 -3.94
C THR A 22 -8.04 -4.18 -4.12
N GLY A 23 -6.79 -3.74 -4.34
CA GLY A 23 -5.63 -4.62 -4.37
C GLY A 23 -5.37 -5.32 -3.03
N LEU A 24 -5.37 -4.54 -1.94
CA LEU A 24 -5.16 -5.07 -0.59
C LEU A 24 -6.23 -6.05 -0.15
N THR A 25 -7.47 -5.89 -0.61
CA THR A 25 -8.55 -6.85 -0.36
C THR A 25 -8.23 -8.24 -0.94
N LYS A 26 -7.50 -8.31 -2.06
CA LYS A 26 -7.03 -9.60 -2.62
C LYS A 26 -5.93 -10.20 -1.75
N ILE A 27 -4.98 -9.39 -1.31
CA ILE A 27 -3.91 -9.82 -0.39
C ILE A 27 -4.47 -10.33 0.93
N ARG A 28 -5.50 -9.66 1.45
CA ARG A 28 -6.22 -10.08 2.67
C ARG A 28 -6.76 -11.50 2.58
N LYS A 29 -7.21 -11.95 1.41
CA LYS A 29 -7.67 -13.34 1.22
C LYS A 29 -6.55 -14.38 1.40
N ILE A 30 -5.30 -13.97 1.23
CA ILE A 30 -4.12 -14.85 1.29
C ILE A 30 -3.47 -14.79 2.67
N LEU A 31 -3.26 -13.58 3.21
CA LEU A 31 -2.52 -13.35 4.46
C LEU A 31 -3.42 -13.22 5.70
N GLY A 32 -4.74 -13.16 5.52
CA GLY A 32 -5.71 -12.94 6.58
C GLY A 32 -5.87 -11.45 6.94
N ASP A 33 -6.54 -11.17 8.05
CA ASP A 33 -7.03 -9.81 8.37
C ASP A 33 -6.07 -8.95 9.20
N LYS A 34 -5.04 -9.59 9.75
CA LYS A 34 -4.08 -9.01 10.68
C LYS A 34 -2.78 -8.78 9.94
N PHE A 35 -2.62 -7.60 9.36
CA PHE A 35 -1.35 -7.07 8.90
C PHE A 35 -1.43 -5.54 8.83
N GLU A 36 -0.26 -4.92 8.96
CA GLU A 36 -0.08 -3.48 8.74
C GLU A 36 0.41 -3.26 7.31
N THR A 37 -0.07 -2.18 6.69
CA THR A 37 0.34 -1.81 5.33
C THR A 37 0.80 -0.37 5.30
N LYS A 38 1.94 -0.13 4.67
CA LYS A 38 2.43 1.22 4.37
C LYS A 38 2.48 1.40 2.86
N VAL A 39 1.82 2.43 2.37
CA VAL A 39 1.71 2.75 0.95
C VAL A 39 2.36 4.09 0.71
N ILE A 40 3.44 4.11 -0.07
CA ILE A 40 4.13 5.32 -0.47
C ILE A 40 3.91 5.52 -1.96
N LEU A 41 3.25 6.63 -2.32
CA LEU A 41 3.04 7.03 -3.70
C LEU A 41 3.93 8.23 -3.98
N ALA A 42 4.80 8.11 -4.98
CA ALA A 42 5.77 9.13 -5.31
C ALA A 42 5.78 9.42 -6.81
N VAL A 43 5.97 10.69 -7.16
CA VAL A 43 6.27 11.10 -8.53
C VAL A 43 7.69 11.63 -8.58
N GLU A 44 8.55 10.93 -9.30
CA GLU A 44 9.93 11.33 -9.55
C GLU A 44 10.12 11.65 -11.03
N LYS A 45 10.23 12.94 -11.36
CA LYS A 45 10.32 13.45 -12.73
C LYS A 45 9.10 13.04 -13.57
N HIS A 46 9.22 11.97 -14.36
CA HIS A 46 8.16 11.43 -15.22
C HIS A 46 7.72 10.03 -14.79
N ARG A 47 8.21 9.52 -13.65
CA ARG A 47 7.91 8.17 -13.16
C ARG A 47 7.00 8.23 -11.95
N HIS A 48 5.88 7.51 -12.05
CA HIS A 48 5.02 7.20 -10.93
C HIS A 48 5.55 5.94 -10.26
N LYS A 49 5.83 6.00 -8.96
CA LYS A 49 6.25 4.87 -8.14
C LYS A 49 5.22 4.63 -7.04
N ALA A 50 4.89 3.37 -6.84
CA ALA A 50 4.09 2.90 -5.73
C ALA A 50 4.91 1.85 -4.97
N GLU A 51 5.28 2.17 -3.73
CA GLU A 51 5.93 1.24 -2.82
C GLU A 51 4.90 0.80 -1.78
N ILE A 52 4.70 -0.51 -1.65
CA ILE A 52 3.73 -1.10 -0.73
C ILE A 52 4.47 -2.08 0.17
N THR A 53 4.55 -1.77 1.45
CA THR A 53 5.14 -2.65 2.46
C THR A 53 4.01 -3.33 3.24
N ILE A 54 4.04 -4.66 3.29
CA ILE A 54 3.08 -5.47 4.02
C ILE A 54 3.81 -6.16 5.17
N ASN A 55 3.37 -5.87 6.39
CA ASN A 55 3.92 -6.44 7.62
C ASN A 55 2.88 -7.35 8.28
N PRO A 56 2.87 -8.66 7.94
CA PRO A 56 2.09 -9.62 8.70
C PRO A 56 2.76 -9.93 10.05
N PRO A 57 2.01 -10.46 11.03
CA PRO A 57 2.50 -10.78 12.37
C PRO A 57 3.72 -11.72 12.40
N LYS A 58 3.90 -12.50 11.33
CA LYS A 58 4.99 -13.49 11.21
C LYS A 58 6.26 -12.92 10.56
N GLY A 59 6.33 -11.60 10.38
CA GLY A 59 7.49 -10.90 9.81
C GLY A 59 7.21 -10.33 8.42
N PRO A 60 7.97 -9.31 7.98
CA PRO A 60 7.73 -8.59 6.74
C PRO A 60 7.87 -9.50 5.51
N LEU A 61 6.99 -9.29 4.51
CA LEU A 61 7.17 -9.88 3.19
C LEU A 61 8.06 -8.94 2.37
N VAL A 62 9.31 -9.34 2.17
CA VAL A 62 10.26 -8.64 1.29
C VAL A 62 10.51 -9.49 0.06
N GLY A 63 10.41 -8.89 -1.12
CA GLY A 63 10.65 -9.49 -2.42
C GLY A 63 11.19 -8.45 -3.39
#